data_AF-A0A8H5NU76-F1
#
_entry.id   AF-A0A8H5NU76-F1
#
_cell.length_a   1.000
_cell.length_b   1.000
_cell.length_c   1.000
_cell.angle_alpha   90.00
_cell.angle_beta   90.00
_cell.angle_gamma   90.00
#
_symmetry.space_group_name_H-M   'P 1'
#
loop_
_entity.id
_entity.type
_entity.pdbx_description
1 polymer ?
#
loop_
_entity_poly.entity_id
_entity_poly.type
_entity_poly.pdbx_seq_one_letter_code
_entity_poly.pdbx_strand_id
1 'polypeptide(L)'
;MRFAITLLPFILPVMASDHKQCDCQINDGNGWKYDWQLTFNVCTNNYEKTAEYDNGAGRCIANPHVRLDGDRFYNNCKLLAKTGWYPVVNGAVDTTKPKIYAKQGGSGCYN
;
A
#
# COMPACT_ATOMS: atom_id res chain seq x y z
N MET A 1 -18.39 -0.38 50.94
CA MET A 1 -17.88 0.50 49.86
C MET A 1 -17.82 -0.33 48.58
N ARG A 2 -18.56 0.05 47.53
CA ARG A 2 -18.52 -0.62 46.23
C ARG A 2 -17.48 0.10 45.37
N PHE A 3 -16.36 -0.55 45.08
CA PHE A 3 -15.36 -0.04 44.15
C PHE A 3 -15.87 -0.25 42.72
N ALA A 4 -16.23 0.83 42.04
CA ALA A 4 -16.47 0.81 40.61
C ALA A 4 -15.10 0.87 39.90
N ILE A 5 -14.68 -0.25 39.32
CA ILE A 5 -13.47 -0.31 38.48
C ILE A 5 -13.88 0.18 37.10
N THR A 6 -13.55 1.43 36.79
CA THR A 6 -13.67 1.98 35.44
C THR A 6 -12.56 1.40 34.57
N LEU A 7 -12.90 0.47 33.68
CA LEU A 7 -12.02 0.01 32.62
C LEU A 7 -11.78 1.16 31.64
N LEU A 8 -10.65 1.86 31.78
CA LEU A 8 -10.13 2.75 30.75
C LEU A 8 -9.77 1.90 29.52
N PRO A 9 -10.34 2.17 28.33
CA PRO A 9 -9.87 1.53 27.11
C PRO A 9 -8.47 2.06 26.82
N PHE A 10 -7.46 1.22 27.03
CA PHE A 10 -6.13 1.45 26.48
C PHE A 10 -6.24 1.42 24.95
N ILE A 11 -6.42 2.60 24.35
CA ILE A 11 -6.23 2.78 22.92
C ILE A 11 -4.72 2.67 22.70
N LEU A 12 -4.24 1.47 22.40
CA LEU A 12 -2.85 1.28 21.99
C LEU A 12 -2.65 2.05 20.69
N PRO A 13 -1.66 2.97 20.60
CA PRO A 13 -1.26 3.49 19.31
C PRO A 13 -0.75 2.29 18.51
N VAL A 14 -1.48 1.93 17.46
CA VAL A 14 -0.98 0.99 16.45
C VAL A 14 0.31 1.62 15.95
N MET A 15 1.44 0.99 16.26
CA MET A 15 2.75 1.38 15.78
C MET A 15 2.80 1.07 14.29
N ALA A 16 2.12 1.88 13.48
CA ALA A 16 2.29 1.89 12.05
C ALA A 16 3.78 2.12 11.78
N SER A 17 4.42 1.22 11.03
CA SER A 17 5.79 1.44 10.63
C SER A 17 5.80 2.53 9.57
N ASP A 18 6.37 3.68 9.90
CA ASP A 18 6.41 4.84 9.04
C ASP A 18 7.63 4.80 8.09
N HIS A 19 7.38 4.86 6.79
CA HIS A 19 8.40 4.68 5.75
C HIS A 19 8.49 5.87 4.78
N LYS A 20 9.63 6.02 4.08
CA LYS A 20 9.77 7.02 3.02
C LYS A 20 9.35 6.50 1.66
N GLN A 21 9.42 5.19 1.46
CA GLN A 21 9.10 4.59 0.18
C GLN A 21 8.53 3.18 0.36
N CYS A 22 7.59 2.79 -0.49
CA CYS A 22 7.04 1.44 -0.52
C CYS A 22 6.81 0.95 -1.95
N ASP A 23 6.84 -0.37 -2.13
CA ASP A 23 6.38 -1.07 -3.33
C ASP A 23 5.39 -2.16 -2.99
N CYS A 24 4.53 -2.50 -3.96
CA CYS A 24 3.66 -3.65 -3.89
C CYS A 24 4.32 -4.90 -4.49
N GLN A 25 4.04 -6.01 -3.85
CA GLN A 25 4.48 -7.34 -4.24
C GLN A 25 3.28 -8.27 -4.35
N ILE A 26 3.35 -9.21 -5.28
CA ILE A 26 2.32 -10.21 -5.50
C ILE A 26 2.90 -11.62 -5.41
N ASN A 27 2.05 -12.58 -5.05
CA ASN A 27 2.40 -13.98 -5.04
C ASN A 27 1.27 -14.80 -5.67
N ASP A 28 1.57 -15.44 -6.80
CA ASP A 28 0.63 -16.27 -7.57
C ASP A 28 0.78 -17.78 -7.29
N GLY A 29 1.59 -18.13 -6.28
CA GLY A 29 1.97 -19.50 -5.93
C GLY A 29 3.42 -19.85 -6.26
N ASN A 30 4.16 -18.95 -6.93
CA ASN A 30 5.56 -19.15 -7.32
C ASN A 30 6.53 -18.28 -6.50
N GLY A 31 6.09 -17.78 -5.34
CA GLY A 31 6.85 -16.85 -4.51
C GLY A 31 6.46 -15.39 -4.74
N TRP A 32 7.01 -14.53 -3.88
CA TRP A 32 6.79 -13.09 -3.92
C TRP A 32 7.61 -12.44 -5.04
N LYS A 33 6.94 -11.65 -5.86
CA LYS A 33 7.55 -10.84 -6.91
C LYS A 33 7.05 -9.41 -6.81
N TYR A 34 7.92 -8.47 -7.14
CA TYR A 34 7.57 -7.07 -7.28
C TYR A 34 6.58 -6.86 -8.45
N ASP A 35 5.61 -5.95 -8.27
CA ASP A 35 4.69 -5.53 -9.33
C ASP A 35 4.55 -4.00 -9.37
N TRP A 36 5.16 -3.41 -10.40
CA TRP A 36 5.21 -1.96 -10.58
C TRP A 36 3.85 -1.34 -10.93
N GLN A 37 2.99 -2.07 -11.65
CA GLN A 37 1.67 -1.57 -12.05
C GLN A 37 0.72 -1.53 -10.85
N LEU A 38 0.78 -2.56 -10.01
CA LEU A 38 0.07 -2.59 -8.73
C LEU A 38 0.57 -1.46 -7.82
N THR A 39 1.89 -1.27 -7.75
CA THR A 39 2.50 -0.17 -6.96
C THR A 39 2.02 1.19 -7.44
N PHE A 40 2.01 1.42 -8.76
CA PHE A 40 1.51 2.64 -9.37
C PHE A 40 0.04 2.88 -8.98
N ASN A 41 -0.83 1.89 -9.20
CA ASN A 41 -2.25 2.00 -8.89
C ASN A 41 -2.49 2.31 -7.40
N VAL A 42 -1.79 1.64 -6.48
CA VAL A 42 -1.92 1.91 -5.04
C VAL A 42 -1.43 3.33 -4.71
N CYS A 43 -0.30 3.74 -5.26
CA CYS A 43 0.27 5.07 -5.00
C CYS A 43 -0.69 6.17 -5.46
N THR A 44 -1.14 6.12 -6.72
CA THR A 44 -1.98 7.17 -7.30
C THR A 44 -3.39 7.19 -6.72
N ASN A 45 -3.95 6.04 -6.35
CA ASN A 45 -5.35 5.98 -5.88
C ASN A 45 -5.48 6.26 -4.38
N ASN A 46 -4.44 6.00 -3.58
CA ASN A 46 -4.55 6.07 -2.12
C ASN A 46 -3.68 7.16 -1.49
N TYR A 47 -2.67 7.68 -2.21
CA TYR A 47 -1.65 8.57 -1.66
C TYR A 47 -1.39 9.82 -2.52
N GLU A 48 -2.30 10.19 -3.44
CA GLU A 48 -2.13 11.33 -4.39
C GLU A 48 -1.69 12.66 -3.76
N LYS A 49 -1.94 12.88 -2.46
CA LYS A 49 -1.61 14.12 -1.73
C LYS A 49 -0.35 14.02 -0.88
N THR A 50 0.11 12.80 -0.63
CA THR A 50 1.12 12.50 0.40
C THR A 50 2.32 11.73 -0.14
N ALA A 51 2.23 11.22 -1.36
CA ALA A 51 3.31 10.51 -2.04
C ALA A 51 3.15 10.61 -3.56
N GLU A 52 4.25 10.41 -4.25
CA GLU A 52 4.32 10.38 -5.70
C GLU A 52 4.95 9.06 -6.16
N TYR A 53 4.46 8.52 -7.27
CA TYR A 53 5.08 7.34 -7.87
C TYR A 53 6.33 7.76 -8.65
N ASP A 54 7.48 7.25 -8.24
CA ASP A 54 8.74 7.45 -8.94
C ASP A 54 8.93 6.35 -10.00
N ASN A 55 8.89 6.76 -11.28
CA ASN A 55 9.04 5.83 -12.41
C ASN A 55 10.45 5.24 -12.55
N GLY A 56 11.48 5.90 -12.01
CA GLY A 56 12.87 5.42 -12.06
C GLY A 56 13.14 4.33 -11.02
N ALA A 57 12.62 4.50 -9.81
CA ALA A 57 12.73 3.54 -8.71
C ALA A 57 11.62 2.48 -8.73
N GLY A 58 10.50 2.77 -9.40
CA GLY A 58 9.31 1.92 -9.42
C GLY A 58 8.58 1.88 -8.07
N ARG A 59 8.66 2.95 -7.27
CA ARG A 59 8.17 2.99 -5.89
C ARG A 59 7.25 4.16 -5.65
N CYS A 60 6.38 4.03 -4.66
CA CYS A 60 5.66 5.16 -4.10
C CYS A 60 6.56 5.86 -3.08
N ILE A 61 6.90 7.12 -3.31
CA ILE A 61 7.81 7.92 -2.49
C ILE A 61 7.01 8.98 -1.73
N ALA A 62 7.13 9.01 -0.41
CA ALA A 62 6.49 10.00 0.42
C ALA A 62 6.98 11.42 0.08
N ASN A 63 6.05 12.38 0.07
CA ASN A 63 6.39 13.79 -0.07
C ASN A 63 7.26 14.26 1.12
N PRO A 64 8.02 15.36 0.96
CA PRO A 64 8.84 15.90 2.04
C PRO A 64 8.05 16.07 3.34
N HIS A 65 8.64 15.63 4.46
CA HIS A 65 8.04 15.67 5.80
C HIS A 65 6.80 14.79 6.02
N VAL A 66 6.43 13.95 5.06
CA VAL A 66 5.37 12.94 5.20
C VAL A 66 5.99 11.55 5.27
N ARG A 67 5.26 10.60 5.86
CA ARG A 67 5.63 9.18 5.89
C ARG A 67 4.48 8.31 5.40
N LEU A 68 4.82 7.20 4.78
CA LEU A 68 3.90 6.16 4.38
C LEU A 68 3.70 5.21 5.57
N ASP A 69 2.47 5.10 6.04
CA ASP A 69 2.04 4.03 6.94
C ASP A 69 2.16 2.70 6.17
N GLY A 70 3.16 1.89 6.56
CA GLY A 70 3.48 0.62 5.91
C GLY A 70 2.38 -0.42 6.03
N ASP A 71 1.66 -0.46 7.15
CA ASP A 71 0.54 -1.40 7.34
C ASP A 71 -0.64 -1.02 6.45
N ARG A 72 -0.92 0.28 6.35
CA ARG A 72 -1.92 0.79 5.41
C ARG A 72 -1.52 0.50 3.97
N PHE A 73 -0.25 0.70 3.62
CA PHE A 73 0.25 0.43 2.28
C PHE A 73 0.16 -1.06 1.92
N TYR A 74 0.58 -1.93 2.84
CA TYR A 74 0.43 -3.38 2.74
C TYR A 74 -1.02 -3.79 2.50
N ASN A 75 -1.94 -3.25 3.28
CA ASN A 75 -3.37 -3.56 3.16
C ASN A 75 -3.96 -3.09 1.82
N ASN A 76 -3.51 -1.94 1.29
CA ASN A 76 -3.92 -1.47 -0.02
C ASN A 76 -3.41 -2.39 -1.15
N CYS A 77 -2.12 -2.79 -1.11
CA CYS A 77 -1.57 -3.75 -2.08
C CYS A 77 -2.29 -5.10 -2.02
N LYS A 78 -2.55 -5.61 -0.80
CA LYS A 78 -3.28 -6.86 -0.57
C LYS A 78 -4.71 -6.80 -1.10
N LEU A 79 -5.42 -5.70 -0.80
CA LEU A 79 -6.79 -5.50 -1.26
C LEU A 79 -6.84 -5.46 -2.78
N LEU A 80 -6.01 -4.61 -3.41
CA LEU A 80 -6.05 -4.38 -4.84
C LEU A 80 -5.54 -5.59 -5.64
N ALA A 81 -4.60 -6.37 -5.10
CA ALA A 81 -4.20 -7.65 -5.68
C ALA A 81 -5.39 -8.62 -5.82
N LYS A 82 -6.29 -8.63 -4.83
CA LYS A 82 -7.46 -9.52 -4.79
C LYS A 82 -8.65 -8.97 -5.58
N THR A 83 -8.91 -7.66 -5.53
CA THR A 83 -10.06 -7.02 -6.21
C THR A 83 -9.75 -6.60 -7.65
N GLY A 84 -8.47 -6.65 -8.01
CA GLY A 84 -7.91 -6.38 -9.32
C GLY A 84 -7.53 -4.92 -9.54
N TRP A 85 -6.41 -4.71 -10.21
CA TRP A 85 -5.89 -3.41 -10.64
C TRP A 85 -5.88 -3.30 -12.16
N TYR A 86 -5.85 -2.09 -12.69
CA TYR A 86 -5.80 -1.87 -14.13
C TYR A 86 -4.35 -1.72 -14.61
N PRO A 87 -4.04 -2.12 -15.86
CA PRO A 87 -2.72 -1.91 -16.41
C PRO A 87 -2.39 -0.43 -16.51
N VAL A 88 -1.10 -0.11 -16.49
CA VAL A 88 -0.60 1.27 -16.61
C VAL A 88 0.02 1.45 -18.00
N VAL A 89 -0.49 2.41 -18.75
CA VAL A 89 -0.07 2.72 -20.12
C VAL A 89 0.22 4.21 -20.22
N ASN A 90 1.40 4.57 -20.75
CA ASN A 90 1.83 5.98 -20.89
C ASN A 90 1.78 6.77 -19.57
N GLY A 91 2.10 6.13 -18.44
CA GLY A 91 2.10 6.77 -17.13
C GLY A 91 0.71 7.04 -16.54
N ALA A 92 -0.34 6.42 -17.06
CA ALA A 92 -1.70 6.53 -16.53
C ALA A 92 -2.37 5.15 -16.40
N VAL A 93 -3.28 5.03 -15.44
CA VAL A 93 -4.11 3.82 -15.26
C VAL A 93 -5.08 3.70 -16.43
N ASP A 94 -4.99 2.60 -17.19
CA ASP A 94 -5.87 2.32 -18.34
C ASP A 94 -7.07 1.47 -17.92
N THR A 95 -8.17 2.14 -17.59
CA THR A 95 -9.43 1.51 -17.18
C THR A 95 -10.23 0.87 -18.32
N THR A 96 -9.77 1.03 -19.58
CA THR A 96 -10.41 0.40 -20.75
C THR A 96 -9.99 -1.06 -20.92
N LYS A 97 -8.93 -1.48 -20.21
CA LYS A 97 -8.39 -2.84 -20.24
C LYS A 97 -8.95 -3.70 -19.11
N PRO A 98 -8.95 -5.04 -19.26
CA PRO A 98 -9.33 -5.91 -18.16
C PRO A 98 -8.38 -5.74 -16.97
N LYS A 99 -8.95 -5.91 -15.77
CA LYS A 99 -8.17 -5.92 -14.54
C LYS A 99 -7.21 -7.12 -14.50
N ILE A 100 -6.06 -6.88 -13.90
CA ILE A 100 -5.07 -7.88 -13.52
C ILE A 100 -5.35 -8.28 -12.07
N TYR A 101 -5.11 -9.54 -11.73
CA TYR A 101 -5.36 -10.10 -10.40
C TYR A 101 -4.17 -10.94 -9.96
N ALA A 102 -4.00 -11.07 -8.65
CA ALA A 102 -3.05 -11.98 -8.04
C ALA A 102 -3.70 -12.74 -6.88
N LYS A 103 -3.16 -13.91 -6.53
CA LYS A 103 -3.69 -14.69 -5.40
C LYS A 103 -3.47 -13.99 -4.06
N GLN A 104 -2.31 -13.36 -3.91
CA GLN A 104 -1.90 -12.63 -2.72
C GLN A 104 -1.20 -11.34 -3.12
N GLY A 105 -1.37 -10.31 -2.30
CA GLY A 105 -0.64 -9.06 -2.37
C GLY A 105 -0.06 -8.69 -1.02
N GLY A 106 0.98 -7.88 -1.05
CA GLY A 106 1.68 -7.33 0.10
C GLY A 106 2.57 -6.18 -0.34
N SER A 107 3.43 -5.70 0.55
CA SER A 107 4.35 -4.60 0.25
C SER A 107 5.71 -4.77 0.89
N GLY A 108 6.72 -4.22 0.23
CA GLY A 108 8.01 -3.88 0.84
C GLY A 108 8.05 -2.39 1.14
N CYS A 109 8.50 -1.99 2.33
CA CYS A 109 8.63 -0.59 2.69
C CYS A 109 10.00 -0.28 3.31
N TYR A 110 10.51 0.92 3.02
CA TYR A 110 11.89 1.32 3.29
C TYR A 110 11.97 2.78 3.74
N ASN A 111 13.06 3.13 4.43
CA ASN A 111 13.34 4.49 4.93
C ASN A 111 14.22 5.32 3.99
#